data_AF-A0A5D3DAR4-F1
#
_entry.id   AF-A0A5D3DAR4-F1
#
_cell.length_a   1.000
_cell.length_b   1.000
_cell.length_c   1.000
_cell.angle_alpha   90.00
_cell.angle_beta   90.00
_cell.angle_gamma   90.00
#
_symmetry.space_group_name_H-M   'P 1'
#
loop_
_entity.id
_entity.type
_entity.pdbx_description
1 polymer ?
#
loop_
_entity_poly.entity_id
_entity_poly.type
_entity_poly.pdbx_seq_one_letter_code
_entity_poly.pdbx_strand_id
1 'polypeptide(L)'
;MDSQGESDSPSASVAGTLQTHASDIADFIRTSFAIPPVLLGHSFGGLIVQYYIANSNHGHFSDTEGLFPRLTGAVLICSVPPSGNSGLVRRYLFTKPIAAFKVTLSLAAKAFQTSLSLCKETFFSATMEDHLVLRYQELMKESSRMPLFDLRKLNASLPVPSLPKSCIEVLVLGASDDFIVDGEGLNETGRFYNVTPICVQGVAHDMMLDCSWQKGAQAILTWLDCLGS
;
A
#
# COMPACT_ATOMS: atom_id res chain seq x y z
N MET A 1 5.37 16.89 5.19
CA MET A 1 6.82 16.60 5.38
C MET A 1 6.93 15.14 5.72
N ASP A 2 7.25 14.32 4.72
CA ASP A 2 7.34 12.87 4.82
C ASP A 2 8.82 12.46 4.85
N SER A 3 9.27 11.63 5.80
CA SER A 3 10.67 11.17 5.88
C SER A 3 10.96 9.86 5.13
N GLN A 4 10.24 9.63 4.04
CA GLN A 4 10.45 8.45 3.20
C GLN A 4 11.23 8.81 1.95
N GLY A 5 12.34 8.10 1.71
CA GLY A 5 13.25 8.42 0.61
C GLY A 5 13.99 9.73 0.82
N GLU A 6 14.06 10.58 -0.21
CA GLU A 6 14.76 11.87 -0.23
C GLU A 6 13.93 13.04 0.31
N SER A 7 12.75 12.77 0.88
CA SER A 7 11.83 13.80 1.36
C SER A 7 12.26 14.39 2.72
N ASP A 8 11.89 15.65 2.96
CA ASP A 8 12.29 16.41 4.15
C ASP A 8 11.95 15.68 5.46
N SER A 9 12.95 15.52 6.33
CA SER A 9 12.77 14.83 7.61
C SER A 9 11.98 15.71 8.60
N PRO A 10 10.80 15.26 9.08
CA PRO A 10 10.08 15.99 10.11
C PRO A 10 10.83 15.89 11.44
N SER A 11 10.60 16.83 12.34
CA SER A 11 11.16 16.82 13.71
C SER A 11 10.58 15.73 14.62
N ALA A 12 9.64 14.91 14.11
CA ALA A 12 8.91 13.88 14.85
C ALA A 12 9.63 12.52 14.87
N SER A 13 9.17 11.62 15.74
CA SER A 13 9.72 10.25 15.89
C SER A 13 9.19 9.24 14.86
N VAL A 14 8.23 9.64 14.02
CA VAL A 14 7.61 8.85 12.94
C VAL A 14 7.42 9.72 11.71
N ALA A 15 7.34 9.11 10.53
CA ALA A 15 7.25 9.84 9.26
C ALA A 15 5.95 10.65 9.14
N GLY A 16 4.84 10.13 9.67
CA GLY A 16 3.57 10.84 9.67
C GLY A 16 2.41 10.07 10.29
N THR A 17 1.20 10.57 10.05
CA THR A 17 -0.08 9.88 10.26
C THR A 17 -0.74 9.60 8.90
N LEU A 18 -1.77 8.75 8.84
CA LEU A 18 -2.53 8.56 7.59
C LEU A 18 -3.03 9.89 7.03
N GLN A 19 -3.47 10.78 7.92
CA GLN A 19 -3.93 12.10 7.56
C GLN A 19 -2.83 12.97 6.96
N THR A 20 -1.63 13.03 7.56
CA THR A 20 -0.56 13.90 7.03
C THR A 20 -0.10 13.42 5.66
N HIS A 21 0.10 12.11 5.47
CA HIS A 21 0.47 11.57 4.16
C HIS A 21 -0.63 11.79 3.12
N ALA A 22 -1.89 11.62 3.47
CA ALA A 22 -2.99 11.89 2.55
C ALA A 22 -3.08 13.38 2.18
N SER A 23 -2.84 14.28 3.14
CA SER A 23 -2.76 15.73 2.89
C SER A 23 -1.59 16.09 1.98
N ASP A 24 -0.41 15.52 2.21
CA ASP A 24 0.77 15.76 1.36
C ASP A 24 0.50 15.30 -0.09
N ILE A 25 -0.18 14.15 -0.28
CA ILE A 25 -0.66 13.71 -1.60
C ILE A 25 -1.66 14.71 -2.20
N ALA A 26 -2.60 15.23 -1.40
CA ALA A 26 -3.59 16.20 -1.87
C ALA A 26 -2.93 17.50 -2.36
N ASP A 27 -1.94 17.99 -1.63
CA ASP A 27 -1.19 19.19 -1.98
C ASP A 27 -0.33 18.98 -3.22
N PHE A 28 0.32 17.82 -3.35
CA PHE A 28 1.05 17.45 -4.55
C PHE A 28 0.14 17.38 -5.79
N ILE A 29 -1.03 16.76 -5.67
CA ILE A 29 -2.00 16.66 -6.78
C ILE A 29 -2.46 18.06 -7.21
N ARG A 30 -2.81 18.92 -6.25
CA ARG A 30 -3.29 20.28 -6.51
C ARG A 30 -2.25 21.15 -7.22
N THR A 31 -0.97 20.96 -6.90
CA THR A 31 0.12 21.78 -7.44
C THR A 31 0.72 21.23 -8.73
N SER A 32 0.62 19.92 -8.96
CA SER A 32 1.36 19.26 -10.05
C SER A 32 0.48 18.80 -11.22
N PHE A 33 -0.84 18.70 -11.05
CA PHE A 33 -1.73 18.15 -12.07
C PHE A 33 -2.90 19.09 -12.39
N ALA A 34 -3.11 19.31 -13.70
CA ALA A 34 -4.27 20.06 -14.20
C ALA A 34 -5.54 19.19 -14.32
N ILE A 35 -5.37 17.86 -14.35
CA ILE A 35 -6.45 16.88 -14.47
C ILE A 35 -6.39 15.87 -13.30
N PRO A 36 -7.52 15.33 -12.83
CA PRO A 36 -7.55 14.30 -11.79
C PRO A 36 -6.66 13.10 -12.15
N PRO A 37 -5.65 12.74 -11.34
CA PRO A 37 -4.79 11.60 -11.64
C PRO A 37 -5.43 10.28 -11.22
N VAL A 38 -4.84 9.18 -11.67
CA VAL A 38 -5.05 7.85 -11.06
C VAL A 38 -4.00 7.66 -9.97
N LEU A 39 -4.42 7.28 -8.77
CA LEU A 39 -3.51 7.10 -7.64
C LEU A 39 -3.21 5.62 -7.39
N LEU A 40 -1.94 5.25 -7.41
CA LEU A 40 -1.48 3.87 -7.16
C LEU A 40 -0.87 3.81 -5.76
N GLY A 41 -1.45 2.99 -4.88
CA GLY A 41 -0.94 2.77 -3.53
C GLY A 41 -0.52 1.33 -3.32
N HIS A 42 0.73 1.12 -2.92
CA HIS A 42 1.26 -0.20 -2.56
C HIS A 42 1.34 -0.38 -1.05
N SER A 43 1.01 -1.58 -0.53
CA SER A 43 1.17 -1.91 0.89
C SER A 43 0.52 -0.87 1.82
N PHE A 44 1.31 -0.22 2.68
CA PHE A 44 0.85 0.91 3.50
C PHE A 44 0.42 2.13 2.68
N GLY A 45 1.08 2.42 1.56
CA GLY A 45 0.66 3.43 0.61
C GLY A 45 -0.75 3.17 0.09
N GLY A 46 -1.12 1.90 -0.08
CA GLY A 46 -2.50 1.50 -0.38
C GLY A 46 -3.48 1.94 0.71
N LEU A 47 -3.15 1.80 1.99
CA LEU A 47 -3.99 2.29 3.09
C LEU A 47 -4.11 3.82 3.13
N ILE A 48 -3.03 4.53 2.78
CA ILE A 48 -3.06 6.00 2.65
C ILE A 48 -4.02 6.40 1.53
N VAL A 49 -3.97 5.73 0.38
CA VAL A 49 -4.91 5.94 -0.74
C VAL A 49 -6.35 5.65 -0.30
N GLN A 50 -6.59 4.56 0.42
CA GLN A 50 -7.93 4.27 0.95
C GLN A 50 -8.43 5.38 1.88
N TYR A 51 -7.56 5.88 2.78
CA TYR A 51 -7.89 7.01 3.65
C TYR A 51 -8.18 8.29 2.84
N TYR A 52 -7.38 8.58 1.81
CA TYR A 52 -7.59 9.71 0.91
C TYR A 52 -8.97 9.65 0.26
N ILE A 53 -9.32 8.50 -0.34
CA ILE A 53 -10.59 8.30 -1.03
C ILE A 53 -11.76 8.46 -0.05
N ALA A 54 -11.65 7.92 1.16
CA ALA A 54 -12.68 8.01 2.20
C ALA A 54 -12.97 9.45 2.66
N ASN A 55 -11.99 10.36 2.51
CA ASN A 55 -12.11 11.76 2.91
C ASN A 55 -12.26 12.72 1.73
N SER A 56 -12.25 12.24 0.49
CA SER A 56 -12.48 13.09 -0.69
C SER A 56 -13.96 13.34 -0.94
N ASN A 57 -14.30 14.59 -1.27
CA ASN A 57 -15.66 15.04 -1.54
C ASN A 57 -16.14 14.53 -2.91
N HIS A 58 -16.68 13.31 -2.94
CA HIS A 58 -17.24 12.70 -4.15
C HIS A 58 -18.66 13.21 -4.52
N GLY A 59 -19.27 14.05 -3.67
CA GLY A 59 -20.73 14.24 -3.65
C GLY A 59 -21.31 15.59 -4.08
N HIS A 60 -20.54 16.66 -4.27
CA HIS A 60 -21.11 17.95 -4.71
C HIS A 60 -20.23 18.65 -5.75
N PHE A 61 -20.85 19.03 -6.88
CA PHE A 61 -20.28 19.90 -7.92
C PHE A 61 -20.09 21.36 -7.45
N SER A 62 -20.47 21.68 -6.21
CA SER A 62 -20.57 23.05 -5.68
C SER A 62 -19.50 23.42 -4.64
N ASP A 63 -18.68 22.48 -4.17
CA ASP A 63 -17.63 22.81 -3.20
C ASP A 63 -16.31 23.03 -3.93
N THR A 64 -16.04 24.30 -4.20
CA THR A 64 -14.82 24.79 -4.85
C THR A 64 -13.54 24.52 -4.06
N GLU A 65 -13.57 23.93 -2.86
CA GLU A 65 -12.37 23.61 -2.07
C GLU A 65 -12.56 22.33 -1.22
N GLY A 66 -12.66 21.16 -1.86
CA GLY A 66 -12.48 19.90 -1.15
C GLY A 66 -11.03 19.77 -0.62
N LEU A 67 -10.87 19.35 0.64
CA LEU A 67 -9.55 19.13 1.27
C LEU A 67 -8.68 18.17 0.43
N PHE A 68 -9.34 17.19 -0.21
CA PHE A 68 -8.73 16.20 -1.09
C PHE A 68 -9.28 16.36 -2.52
N PRO A 69 -8.40 16.67 -3.51
CA PRO A 69 -8.75 16.69 -4.93
C PRO A 69 -9.43 15.40 -5.44
N ARG A 70 -10.19 15.53 -6.54
CA ARG A 70 -10.77 14.35 -7.20
C ARG A 70 -9.68 13.50 -7.84
N LEU A 71 -9.95 12.20 -7.93
CA LEU A 71 -9.13 11.23 -8.64
C LEU A 71 -9.95 10.65 -9.81
N THR A 72 -9.27 10.26 -10.88
CA THR A 72 -9.90 9.51 -11.99
C THR A 72 -10.14 8.05 -11.59
N GLY A 73 -9.28 7.50 -10.73
CA GLY A 73 -9.39 6.16 -10.20
C GLY A 73 -8.28 5.87 -9.20
N ALA A 74 -8.31 4.68 -8.61
CA ALA A 74 -7.26 4.23 -7.71
C ALA A 74 -6.88 2.77 -7.92
N VAL A 75 -5.62 2.44 -7.68
CA VAL A 75 -5.12 1.07 -7.73
C VAL A 75 -4.48 0.73 -6.39
N LEU A 76 -4.94 -0.34 -5.76
CA LEU A 76 -4.47 -0.83 -4.47
C LEU A 76 -3.66 -2.10 -4.71
N ILE A 77 -2.33 -2.02 -4.58
CA ILE A 77 -1.38 -3.10 -4.90
C ILE A 77 -0.86 -3.71 -3.60
N CYS A 78 -1.14 -4.99 -3.35
CA CYS A 78 -0.73 -5.68 -2.12
C CYS A 78 -1.06 -4.84 -0.87
N SER A 79 -2.20 -4.14 -0.89
CA SER A 79 -2.52 -3.09 0.08
C SER A 79 -2.80 -3.67 1.45
N VAL A 80 -2.43 -2.93 2.49
CA VAL A 80 -2.97 -3.16 3.84
C VAL A 80 -4.50 -3.02 3.78
N PRO A 81 -5.28 -3.94 4.36
CA PRO A 81 -6.74 -3.89 4.31
C PRO A 81 -7.32 -2.65 5.01
N PRO A 82 -8.58 -2.26 4.70
CA PRO A 82 -9.24 -1.11 5.32
C PRO A 82 -9.40 -1.25 6.84
N SER A 83 -9.46 -2.47 7.39
CA SER A 83 -9.43 -2.70 8.85
C SER A 83 -8.03 -2.59 9.48
N GLY A 84 -6.98 -2.46 8.66
CA GLY A 84 -5.58 -2.45 9.06
C GLY A 84 -4.97 -3.84 9.24
N ASN A 85 -3.81 -3.88 9.88
CA ASN A 85 -2.99 -5.10 10.00
C ASN A 85 -3.39 -6.03 11.15
N SER A 86 -4.27 -5.60 12.07
CA SER A 86 -4.55 -6.37 13.29
C SER A 86 -5.23 -7.72 13.00
N GLY A 87 -6.20 -7.74 12.06
CA GLY A 87 -6.86 -8.96 11.61
C GLY A 87 -5.89 -9.91 10.90
N LEU A 88 -5.06 -9.37 10.02
CA LEU A 88 -3.99 -10.07 9.30
C LEU A 88 -3.01 -10.74 10.28
N VAL A 89 -2.43 -9.99 11.21
CA VAL A 89 -1.48 -10.50 12.23
C VAL A 89 -2.13 -11.61 13.06
N ARG A 90 -3.40 -11.42 13.48
CA ARG A 90 -4.14 -12.43 14.23
C ARG A 90 -4.28 -13.72 13.41
N ARG A 91 -4.70 -13.63 12.14
CA ARG A 91 -4.84 -14.80 11.26
C ARG A 91 -3.51 -15.52 11.09
N TYR A 92 -2.42 -14.79 10.83
CA TYR A 92 -1.08 -15.36 10.73
C TYR A 92 -0.67 -16.07 12.03
N LEU A 93 -0.90 -15.46 13.19
CA LEU A 93 -0.55 -16.05 14.48
C LEU A 93 -1.26 -17.40 14.72
N PHE A 94 -2.53 -17.51 14.32
CA PHE A 94 -3.32 -18.74 14.53
C PHE A 94 -3.15 -19.79 13.43
N THR A 95 -2.91 -19.39 12.18
CA THR A 95 -2.87 -20.33 11.03
C THR A 95 -1.45 -20.66 10.57
N LYS A 96 -0.49 -19.76 10.77
CA LYS A 96 0.91 -19.87 10.31
C LYS A 96 1.87 -19.23 11.32
N PRO A 97 2.02 -19.77 12.54
CA PRO A 97 2.78 -19.13 13.62
C PRO A 97 4.26 -18.87 13.26
N ILE A 98 4.88 -19.76 12.48
CA ILE A 98 6.26 -19.56 11.97
C ILE A 98 6.31 -18.35 11.03
N ALA A 99 5.34 -18.21 10.13
CA ALA A 99 5.27 -17.06 9.22
C ALA A 99 5.01 -15.78 10.00
N ALA A 100 4.10 -15.79 10.98
CA ALA A 100 3.85 -14.66 11.87
C ALA A 100 5.12 -14.20 12.61
N PHE A 101 5.89 -15.14 13.14
CA PHE A 101 7.17 -14.87 13.78
C PHE A 101 8.17 -14.25 12.80
N LYS A 102 8.31 -14.82 11.59
CA LYS A 102 9.20 -14.30 10.55
C LYS A 102 8.81 -12.90 10.08
N VAL A 103 7.53 -12.64 9.82
CA VAL A 103 7.02 -11.29 9.46
C VAL A 103 7.33 -10.29 10.57
N THR A 104 7.07 -10.68 11.82
CA THR A 104 7.35 -9.81 12.98
C THR A 104 8.85 -9.53 13.12
N LEU A 105 9.69 -10.55 13.01
CA LEU A 105 11.14 -10.41 13.07
C LEU A 105 11.66 -9.56 11.91
N SER A 106 11.17 -9.82 10.70
CA SER A 106 11.54 -9.12 9.49
C SER A 106 11.20 -7.63 9.60
N LEU A 107 9.92 -7.29 9.80
CA LEU A 107 9.43 -5.91 9.77
C LEU A 107 9.66 -5.15 11.09
N ALA A 108 9.21 -5.69 12.22
CA ALA A 108 9.21 -4.96 13.50
C ALA A 108 10.62 -4.87 14.11
N ALA A 109 11.42 -5.94 14.02
CA ALA A 109 12.82 -5.92 14.44
C ALA A 109 13.78 -5.47 13.34
N LYS A 110 13.26 -5.09 12.16
CA LYS A 110 14.03 -4.67 10.98
C LYS A 110 15.08 -5.69 10.55
N ALA A 111 14.89 -6.98 10.82
CA ALA A 111 15.84 -8.03 10.44
C ALA A 111 15.98 -8.17 8.91
N PHE A 112 15.01 -7.69 8.14
CA PHE A 112 15.15 -7.59 6.68
C PHE A 112 16.35 -6.72 6.26
N GLN A 113 16.84 -5.81 7.11
CA GLN A 113 17.97 -4.93 6.77
C GLN A 113 19.33 -5.63 6.85
N THR A 114 19.41 -6.77 7.53
CA THR A 114 20.68 -7.49 7.80
C THR A 114 20.65 -8.94 7.34
N SER A 115 19.47 -9.51 7.10
CA SER A 115 19.29 -10.87 6.61
C SER A 115 18.73 -10.86 5.20
N LEU A 116 19.57 -11.25 4.23
CA LEU A 116 19.17 -11.40 2.84
C LEU A 116 18.00 -12.39 2.68
N SER A 117 18.05 -13.53 3.37
CA SER A 117 17.01 -14.55 3.30
C SER A 117 15.66 -14.05 3.82
N LEU A 118 15.65 -13.32 4.95
CA LEU A 118 14.42 -12.71 5.46
C LEU A 118 13.91 -11.59 4.55
N CYS A 119 14.81 -10.75 4.02
CA CYS A 119 14.44 -9.73 3.04
C CYS A 119 13.77 -10.35 1.81
N LYS A 120 14.39 -11.39 1.24
CA LYS A 120 13.87 -12.12 0.10
C LYS A 120 12.50 -12.73 0.40
N GLU A 121 12.40 -13.53 1.45
CA GLU A 121 11.14 -14.19 1.84
C GLU A 121 10.01 -13.21 2.14
N THR A 122 10.33 -12.01 2.64
CA THR A 122 9.33 -11.01 3.01
C THR A 122 8.78 -10.25 1.81
N PHE A 123 9.65 -9.88 0.86
CA PHE A 123 9.31 -8.90 -0.17
C PHE A 123 9.31 -9.45 -1.60
N PHE A 124 10.07 -10.52 -1.88
CA PHE A 124 10.39 -10.96 -3.24
C PHE A 124 10.05 -12.43 -3.48
N SER A 125 9.82 -12.79 -4.74
CA SER A 125 9.64 -14.18 -5.15
C SER A 125 10.92 -14.99 -4.89
N ALA A 126 10.75 -16.28 -4.64
CA ALA A 126 11.87 -17.19 -4.41
C ALA A 126 12.87 -17.22 -5.59
N THR A 127 12.39 -16.95 -6.81
CA THR A 127 13.16 -16.90 -8.04
C THR A 127 13.94 -15.61 -8.24
N MET A 128 13.72 -14.58 -7.43
CA MET A 128 14.47 -13.32 -7.53
C MET A 128 15.96 -13.56 -7.32
N GLU A 129 16.83 -12.92 -8.10
CA GLU A 129 18.27 -13.10 -7.94
C GLU A 129 18.80 -12.38 -6.69
N ASP A 130 19.64 -13.06 -5.92
CA ASP A 130 20.16 -12.56 -4.64
C ASP A 130 20.88 -11.22 -4.75
N HIS A 131 21.58 -10.97 -5.87
CA HIS A 131 22.27 -9.71 -6.10
C HIS A 131 21.30 -8.52 -6.27
N LEU A 132 20.11 -8.75 -6.85
CA LEU A 132 19.06 -7.74 -6.93
C LEU A 132 18.40 -7.53 -5.57
N VAL A 133 18.16 -8.61 -4.83
CA VAL A 133 17.62 -8.51 -3.46
C VAL A 133 18.58 -7.71 -2.56
N LEU A 134 19.89 -7.96 -2.62
CA LEU A 134 20.90 -7.17 -1.90
C LEU A 134 20.85 -5.68 -2.27
N ARG A 135 20.75 -5.38 -3.57
CA ARG A 135 20.63 -4.00 -4.04
C ARG A 135 19.39 -3.31 -3.46
N TYR A 136 18.23 -3.96 -3.52
CA TYR A 136 17.00 -3.38 -2.98
C TYR A 136 16.99 -3.32 -1.45
N GLN A 137 17.59 -4.30 -0.77
CA GLN A 137 17.76 -4.30 0.68
C GLN A 137 18.53 -3.07 1.16
N GLU A 138 19.63 -2.69 0.49
CA GLU A 138 20.38 -1.49 0.86
C GLU A 138 19.55 -0.22 0.61
N LEU A 139 18.84 -0.12 -0.52
CA LEU A 139 17.93 1.01 -0.77
C LEU A 139 16.82 1.12 0.29
N MET A 140 16.22 -0.01 0.70
CA MET A 140 15.20 -0.06 1.76
C MET A 140 15.78 0.35 3.12
N LYS A 141 17.01 -0.05 3.43
CA LYS A 141 17.69 0.31 4.67
C LYS A 141 18.03 1.80 4.72
N GLU A 142 18.46 2.37 3.59
CA GLU A 142 18.73 3.81 3.46
C GLU A 142 17.45 4.65 3.61
N SER A 143 16.31 4.17 3.11
CA SER A 143 15.02 4.86 3.16
C SER A 143 14.22 4.62 4.45
N SER A 144 14.43 3.50 5.15
CA SER A 144 13.67 3.11 6.36
C SER A 144 14.28 3.58 7.69
N ARG A 145 14.90 4.77 7.70
CA ARG A 145 15.57 5.34 8.89
C ARG A 145 14.59 5.56 10.04
N MET A 146 13.34 5.86 9.73
CA MET A 146 12.28 6.16 10.69
C MET A 146 11.06 5.26 10.46
N PRO A 147 10.33 4.85 11.51
CA PRO A 147 9.04 4.18 11.34
C PRO A 147 8.05 5.07 10.57
N LEU A 148 7.30 4.47 9.64
CA LEU A 148 6.30 5.17 8.83
C LEU A 148 5.22 5.83 9.71
N PHE A 149 4.67 5.09 10.66
CA PHE A 149 3.54 5.53 11.49
C PHE A 149 3.75 5.21 12.96
N ASP A 150 3.14 6.03 13.82
CA ASP A 150 2.81 5.62 15.18
C ASP A 150 1.65 4.62 15.13
N LEU A 151 1.89 3.36 15.52
CA LEU A 151 0.90 2.30 15.47
C LEU A 151 -0.36 2.61 16.30
N ARG A 152 -0.26 3.39 17.39
CA ARG A 152 -1.44 3.78 18.18
C ARG A 152 -2.30 4.78 17.41
N LYS A 153 -1.67 5.79 16.78
CA LYS A 153 -2.39 6.78 15.95
C LYS A 153 -2.99 6.14 14.71
N LEU A 154 -2.27 5.21 14.10
CA LEU A 154 -2.75 4.41 12.99
C LEU A 154 -4.00 3.62 13.40
N ASN A 155 -3.93 2.85 14.47
CA ASN A 155 -5.07 2.05 14.97
C ASN A 155 -6.28 2.91 15.34
N ALA A 156 -6.06 4.13 15.86
CA ALA A 156 -7.14 5.07 16.16
C ALA A 156 -7.83 5.63 14.90
N SER A 157 -7.16 5.58 13.75
CA SER A 157 -7.67 6.06 12.45
C SER A 157 -8.30 4.94 11.62
N LEU A 158 -8.45 3.74 12.20
CA LEU A 158 -8.97 2.54 11.55
C LEU A 158 -10.26 2.05 12.23
N PRO A 159 -11.17 1.36 11.51
CA PRO A 159 -11.10 1.07 10.07
C PRO A 159 -11.33 2.33 9.23
N VAL A 160 -10.85 2.32 7.99
CA VAL A 160 -11.16 3.38 7.02
C VAL A 160 -12.70 3.46 6.85
N PRO A 161 -13.31 4.66 6.91
CA PRO A 161 -14.75 4.81 6.73
C PRO A 161 -15.22 4.25 5.38
N SER A 162 -16.30 3.47 5.40
CA SER A 162 -16.91 2.95 4.17
C SER A 162 -17.52 4.09 3.37
N LEU A 163 -17.36 4.04 2.05
CA LEU A 163 -18.01 4.97 1.13
C LEU A 163 -19.27 4.37 0.51
N PRO A 164 -20.22 5.20 0.05
CA PRO A 164 -21.27 4.77 -0.84
C PRO A 164 -20.70 4.10 -2.10
N LYS A 165 -21.39 3.09 -2.61
CA LYS A 165 -21.05 2.44 -3.88
C LYS A 165 -21.12 3.50 -5.00
N SER A 166 -20.12 3.53 -5.89
CA SER A 166 -19.96 4.44 -7.06
C SER A 166 -19.20 5.77 -6.88
N CYS A 167 -18.42 5.94 -5.81
CA CYS A 167 -17.65 7.18 -5.64
C CYS A 167 -16.37 7.27 -6.49
N ILE A 168 -15.75 6.13 -6.84
CA ILE A 168 -14.50 6.08 -7.61
C ILE A 168 -14.30 4.67 -8.19
N GLU A 169 -13.65 4.58 -9.35
CA GLU A 169 -13.19 3.31 -9.91
C GLU A 169 -11.93 2.82 -9.20
N VAL A 170 -11.95 1.57 -8.71
CA VAL A 170 -10.84 1.00 -7.93
C VAL A 170 -10.44 -0.37 -8.47
N LEU A 171 -9.15 -0.53 -8.77
CA LEU A 171 -8.53 -1.83 -8.99
C LEU A 171 -7.88 -2.33 -7.70
N VAL A 172 -8.23 -3.54 -7.28
CA VAL A 172 -7.57 -4.23 -6.16
C VAL A 172 -6.71 -5.37 -6.72
N LEU A 173 -5.39 -5.25 -6.53
CA LEU A 173 -4.39 -6.17 -7.04
C LEU A 173 -3.59 -6.75 -5.86
N GLY A 174 -3.46 -8.06 -5.78
CA GLY A 174 -2.59 -8.74 -4.82
C GLY A 174 -1.68 -9.75 -5.50
N ALA A 175 -0.77 -10.35 -4.74
CA ALA A 175 0.20 -11.30 -5.25
C ALA A 175 0.01 -12.67 -4.57
N SER A 176 0.21 -13.76 -5.30
CA SER A 176 0.03 -15.12 -4.75
C SER A 176 1.10 -15.49 -3.72
N ASP A 177 2.30 -14.93 -3.88
CA ASP A 177 3.46 -15.22 -3.05
C ASP A 177 3.70 -14.09 -2.04
N ASP A 178 2.68 -13.26 -1.79
CA ASP A 178 2.73 -12.20 -0.78
C ASP A 178 2.80 -12.80 0.63
N PHE A 179 3.94 -12.58 1.28
CA PHE A 179 4.20 -13.06 2.63
C PHE A 179 3.65 -12.14 3.73
N ILE A 180 3.28 -10.92 3.36
CA ILE A 180 2.78 -9.89 4.27
C ILE A 180 1.26 -9.91 4.26
N VAL A 181 0.63 -9.65 3.11
CA VAL A 181 -0.83 -9.57 2.97
C VAL A 181 -1.38 -10.91 2.47
N ASP A 182 -2.17 -11.59 3.28
CA ASP A 182 -2.79 -12.85 2.89
C ASP A 182 -3.98 -12.66 1.94
N GLY A 183 -4.42 -13.76 1.33
CA GLY A 183 -5.57 -13.77 0.43
C GLY A 183 -6.87 -13.26 1.08
N GLU A 184 -7.04 -13.41 2.39
CA GLU A 184 -8.21 -12.82 3.06
C GLU A 184 -8.11 -11.29 3.18
N GLY A 185 -6.92 -10.73 3.42
CA GLY A 185 -6.71 -9.28 3.36
C GLY A 185 -6.96 -8.69 1.98
N LEU A 186 -6.56 -9.43 0.93
CA LEU A 186 -6.89 -9.10 -0.45
C LEU A 186 -8.41 -9.11 -0.69
N ASN A 187 -9.08 -10.19 -0.26
CA ASN A 187 -10.53 -10.34 -0.41
C ASN A 187 -11.32 -9.30 0.41
N GLU A 188 -10.85 -8.96 1.62
CA GLU A 188 -11.44 -7.92 2.45
C GLU A 188 -11.44 -6.57 1.73
N THR A 189 -10.30 -6.19 1.16
CA THR A 189 -10.18 -4.95 0.38
C THR A 189 -11.10 -4.99 -0.85
N GLY A 190 -11.16 -6.11 -1.57
CA GLY A 190 -12.08 -6.30 -2.69
C GLY A 190 -13.55 -6.13 -2.28
N ARG A 191 -13.98 -6.75 -1.18
CA ARG A 191 -15.34 -6.60 -0.64
C ARG A 191 -15.65 -5.16 -0.22
N PHE A 192 -14.70 -4.47 0.41
CA PHE A 192 -14.87 -3.08 0.84
C PHE A 192 -15.15 -2.14 -0.34
N TYR A 193 -14.43 -2.32 -1.45
CA TYR A 193 -14.65 -1.55 -2.69
C TYR A 193 -15.70 -2.17 -3.62
N ASN A 194 -16.32 -3.29 -3.24
CA ASN A 194 -17.28 -4.03 -4.06
C ASN A 194 -16.73 -4.40 -5.45
N VAL A 195 -15.46 -4.80 -5.51
CA VAL A 195 -14.75 -5.26 -6.72
C VAL A 195 -14.20 -6.67 -6.53
N THR A 196 -14.04 -7.40 -7.63
CA THR A 196 -13.34 -8.69 -7.59
C THR A 196 -11.84 -8.44 -7.64
N PRO A 197 -11.07 -8.80 -6.60
CA PRO A 197 -9.63 -8.57 -6.61
C PRO A 197 -8.93 -9.50 -7.60
N ILE A 198 -7.82 -9.01 -8.18
CA ILE A 198 -6.95 -9.81 -9.04
C ILE A 198 -5.76 -10.30 -8.20
N CYS A 199 -5.53 -11.61 -8.17
CA CYS A 199 -4.36 -12.21 -7.53
C CYS A 199 -3.35 -12.65 -8.61
N VAL A 200 -2.24 -11.91 -8.72
CA VAL A 200 -1.18 -12.16 -9.70
C VAL A 200 -0.33 -13.34 -9.26
N GLN A 201 -0.25 -14.37 -10.12
CA GLN A 201 0.44 -15.62 -9.80
C GLN A 201 1.95 -15.54 -9.99
N GLY A 202 2.69 -16.08 -9.04
CA GLY A 202 4.16 -16.15 -9.04
C GLY A 202 4.81 -14.77 -8.90
N VAL A 203 4.22 -13.90 -8.08
CA VAL A 203 4.73 -12.58 -7.73
C VAL A 203 4.58 -12.40 -6.23
N ALA A 204 5.53 -11.70 -5.60
CA ALA A 204 5.54 -11.43 -4.16
C ALA A 204 5.08 -10.01 -3.82
N HIS A 205 5.25 -9.61 -2.55
CA HIS A 205 4.72 -8.37 -1.99
C HIS A 205 5.18 -7.12 -2.75
N ASP A 206 6.48 -6.97 -3.00
CA ASP A 206 7.05 -5.82 -3.73
C ASP A 206 6.96 -6.04 -5.24
N MET A 207 5.72 -6.20 -5.71
CA MET A 207 5.36 -6.55 -7.08
C MET A 207 6.07 -5.72 -8.15
N MET A 208 6.31 -4.43 -7.91
CA MET A 208 6.97 -3.53 -8.86
C MET A 208 8.49 -3.72 -8.96
N LEU A 209 9.10 -4.42 -8.00
CA LEU A 209 10.53 -4.72 -7.97
C LEU A 209 10.83 -6.20 -8.22
N ASP A 210 9.80 -7.06 -8.20
CA ASP A 210 9.92 -8.50 -8.41
C ASP A 210 10.35 -8.85 -9.85
N CYS A 211 11.02 -10.00 -10.03
CA CYS A 211 11.43 -10.48 -11.35
C CYS A 211 10.27 -10.71 -12.34
N SER A 212 9.04 -10.88 -11.84
CA SER A 212 7.81 -11.05 -12.63
C SER A 212 6.89 -9.81 -12.61
N TRP A 213 7.43 -8.62 -12.33
CA TRP A 213 6.69 -7.35 -12.20
C TRP A 213 5.76 -7.04 -13.39
N GLN A 214 6.13 -7.47 -14.60
CA GLN A 214 5.36 -7.22 -15.82
C GLN A 214 3.93 -7.77 -15.74
N LYS A 215 3.72 -8.86 -15.00
CA LYS A 215 2.37 -9.43 -14.80
C LYS A 215 1.46 -8.44 -14.06
N GLY A 216 1.99 -7.78 -13.02
CA GLY A 216 1.29 -6.74 -12.28
C GLY A 216 1.04 -5.51 -13.14
N ALA A 217 2.07 -5.04 -13.84
CA ALA A 217 1.97 -3.90 -14.74
C ALA A 217 0.93 -4.13 -15.86
N GLN A 218 0.85 -5.33 -16.43
CA GLN A 218 -0.13 -5.67 -17.46
C GLN A 218 -1.57 -5.63 -16.92
N ALA A 219 -1.81 -6.09 -15.69
CA ALA A 219 -3.12 -6.02 -15.06
C ALA A 219 -3.57 -4.56 -14.86
N ILE A 220 -2.64 -3.70 -14.40
CA ILE A 220 -2.89 -2.26 -14.23
C ILE A 220 -3.16 -1.60 -15.58
N LEU A 221 -2.34 -1.86 -16.60
CA LEU A 221 -2.50 -1.29 -17.94
C LEU A 221 -3.86 -1.67 -18.55
N THR A 222 -4.23 -2.94 -18.47
CA THR A 222 -5.53 -3.43 -18.98
C THR A 222 -6.70 -2.72 -18.30
N TRP A 223 -6.60 -2.47 -16.98
CA TRP A 223 -7.62 -1.72 -16.26
C TRP A 223 -7.65 -0.24 -16.65
N LEU A 224 -6.49 0.39 -16.84
CA LEU A 224 -6.40 1.79 -17.29
C LEU A 224 -7.01 1.99 -18.69
N ASP A 225 -6.79 1.04 -19.61
CA ASP A 225 -7.39 1.09 -20.95
C ASP A 225 -8.94 1.03 -20.89
N CYS A 226 -9.48 0.26 -19.94
CA CYS A 226 -10.92 0.19 -19.67
C CYS A 226 -11.47 1.43 -18.93
N LEU A 227 -10.63 2.17 -18.20
CA LEU A 227 -11.04 3.36 -17.45
C LEU A 227 -11.19 4.58 -18.37
N GLY A 228 -10.40 4.64 -19.44
CA GLY A 228 -10.42 5.73 -20.43
C GLY A 228 -11.37 5.52 -21.61
N SER A 229 -12.10 4.40 -21.65
CA SER A 229 -13.09 4.07 -22.69
C SER A 229 -14.52 4.37 -22.25
#